data_AF-A0A9E2P9C3-F1
#
_entry.id   AF-A0A9E2P9C3-F1
#
_cell.length_a   1.000
_cell.length_b   1.000
_cell.length_c   1.000
_cell.angle_alpha   90.00
_cell.angle_beta   90.00
_cell.angle_gamma   90.00
#
_symmetry.space_group_name_H-M   'P 1'
#
loop_
_entity.id
_entity.type
_entity.pdbx_description
1 polymer ?
#
loop_
_entity_poly.entity_id
_entity_poly.type
_entity_poly.pdbx_seq_one_letter_code
_entity_poly.pdbx_strand_id
1 'polypeptide(L)'
;MKSKFILFSVFLSLVFSVFLTACATTKTKEPEKPQCEYKEVCPKVGIALGGGGARGFAEIGVLRVLEQEKIPVDIVVGTSVGSLIGAIYADSGRVLDAEFISITLKNEDIFDYKAFSFFSGGFVTGEKLRSFLNTHLRNKNIENMKVPYGAVAV
;
A
#
# COMPACT_ATOMS: atom_id res chain seq x y z
N MET A 1 -46.39 54.83 -6.57
CA MET A 1 -45.84 53.45 -6.57
C MET A 1 -44.37 53.33 -6.98
N LYS A 2 -43.79 54.23 -7.82
CA LYS A 2 -42.40 54.12 -8.31
C LYS A 2 -41.31 54.36 -7.24
N SER A 3 -41.54 55.21 -6.24
CA SER A 3 -40.54 55.56 -5.20
C SER A 3 -40.24 54.40 -4.22
N LYS A 4 -41.25 53.60 -3.84
CA LYS A 4 -41.05 52.44 -2.95
C LYS A 4 -40.25 51.31 -3.63
N PHE A 5 -40.33 51.20 -4.94
CA PHE A 5 -39.61 50.19 -5.74
C PHE A 5 -38.12 50.52 -5.90
N ILE A 6 -37.80 51.82 -6.06
CA ILE A 6 -36.41 52.31 -6.12
C ILE A 6 -35.72 52.14 -4.76
N LEU A 7 -36.41 52.46 -3.66
CA LEU A 7 -35.86 52.30 -2.32
C LEU A 7 -35.58 50.83 -1.97
N PHE A 8 -36.45 49.91 -2.40
CA PHE A 8 -36.27 48.47 -2.22
C PHE A 8 -35.11 47.91 -3.07
N SER A 9 -34.97 48.37 -4.32
CA SER A 9 -33.86 47.98 -5.21
C SER A 9 -32.49 48.46 -4.69
N VAL A 10 -32.42 49.70 -4.17
CA VAL A 10 -31.20 50.23 -3.56
C VAL A 10 -30.85 49.45 -2.29
N PHE A 11 -31.84 49.10 -1.46
CA PHE A 11 -31.61 48.32 -0.24
C PHE A 11 -31.11 46.90 -0.55
N LEU A 12 -31.69 46.25 -1.57
CA LEU A 12 -31.28 44.90 -1.99
C LEU A 12 -29.85 44.89 -2.58
N SER A 13 -29.49 45.91 -3.35
CA SER A 13 -28.14 46.05 -3.91
C SER A 13 -27.08 46.32 -2.82
N LEU A 14 -27.45 47.08 -1.79
CA LEU A 14 -26.56 47.40 -0.66
C LEU A 14 -26.32 46.17 0.23
N VAL A 15 -27.35 45.34 0.46
CA VAL A 15 -27.20 44.05 1.17
C VAL A 15 -26.32 43.08 0.37
N PHE A 16 -26.45 43.04 -0.95
CA PHE A 16 -25.64 42.16 -1.81
C PHE A 16 -24.14 42.51 -1.78
N SER A 17 -23.80 43.81 -1.71
CA SER A 17 -22.42 44.30 -1.57
C SER A 17 -21.77 43.89 -0.23
N VAL A 18 -22.52 43.90 0.87
CA VAL A 18 -22.03 43.53 2.20
C VAL A 18 -21.74 42.03 2.31
N PHE A 19 -22.48 41.17 1.60
CA PHE A 19 -22.24 39.73 1.60
C PHE A 19 -20.98 39.30 0.81
N LEU A 20 -20.56 40.07 -0.20
CA LEU A 20 -19.36 39.73 -0.99
C LEU A 20 -18.02 40.05 -0.29
N THR A 21 -18.02 40.86 0.78
CA THR A 21 -16.79 41.27 1.47
C THR A 21 -16.41 40.39 2.68
N ALA A 22 -17.24 39.42 3.04
CA ALA A 22 -17.02 38.56 4.21
C ALA A 22 -16.02 37.40 3.99
N CYS A 23 -15.49 37.20 2.78
CA CYS A 23 -14.54 36.11 2.48
C CYS A 23 -13.05 36.49 2.60
N ALA A 24 -12.72 37.74 2.96
CA ALA A 24 -11.33 38.17 3.03
C ALA A 24 -10.74 38.04 4.44
N THR A 25 -9.84 37.06 4.60
CA THR A 25 -8.74 37.01 5.59
C THR A 25 -9.03 36.35 6.94
N THR A 26 -8.85 35.03 6.99
CA THR A 26 -8.23 34.36 8.13
C THR A 26 -6.84 33.89 7.71
N LYS A 27 -5.78 34.54 8.21
CA LYS A 27 -4.42 34.03 8.04
C LYS A 27 -4.27 32.78 8.90
N THR A 28 -4.19 31.62 8.27
CA THR A 28 -3.86 30.36 8.93
C THR A 28 -2.43 30.48 9.46
N LYS A 29 -2.25 30.33 10.79
CA LYS A 29 -0.92 30.25 11.40
C LYS A 29 -0.34 28.89 11.00
N GLU A 30 0.65 28.89 10.12
CA GLU A 30 1.32 27.67 9.68
C GLU A 30 1.92 26.99 10.92
N PRO A 31 1.64 25.69 11.16
CA PRO A 31 2.18 25.00 12.31
C PRO A 31 3.70 24.99 12.20
N GLU A 32 4.37 25.50 13.23
CA GLU A 32 5.82 25.52 13.31
C GLU A 32 6.33 24.07 13.27
N LYS A 33 7.06 23.75 12.19
CA LYS A 33 7.61 22.42 11.96
C LYS A 33 8.51 22.07 13.15
N PRO A 34 8.28 20.95 13.86
CA PRO A 34 9.13 20.58 14.99
C PRO A 34 10.58 20.51 14.51
N GLN A 35 11.46 21.27 15.17
CA GLN A 35 12.90 21.26 14.92
C GLN A 35 13.49 19.96 15.48
N CYS A 36 13.22 18.85 14.82
CA CYS A 36 13.96 17.62 15.04
C CYS A 36 15.29 17.75 14.29
N GLU A 37 16.39 17.76 15.04
CA GLU A 37 17.74 17.59 14.51
C GLU A 37 17.81 16.19 13.88
N TYR A 38 17.63 16.13 12.55
CA TYR A 38 17.78 14.91 11.78
C TYR A 38 19.27 14.56 11.77
N LYS A 39 19.70 13.81 12.79
CA LYS A 39 20.95 13.06 12.71
C LYS A 39 20.86 12.24 11.43
N GLU A 40 21.83 12.37 10.53
CA GLU A 40 21.91 11.58 9.28
C GLU A 40 22.13 10.10 9.60
N VAL A 41 21.11 9.47 10.14
CA VAL A 41 20.97 8.03 10.25
C VAL A 41 20.14 7.68 9.03
N CYS A 42 20.70 6.90 8.10
CA CYS A 42 19.89 6.29 7.05
C CYS A 42 18.74 5.55 7.74
N PRO A 43 17.48 6.00 7.57
CA PRO A 43 16.37 5.37 8.25
C PRO A 43 16.23 3.95 7.73
N LYS A 44 16.00 3.00 8.64
CA LYS A 44 15.66 1.63 8.24
C LYS A 44 14.26 1.62 7.64
N VAL A 45 14.09 0.93 6.52
CA VAL A 45 12.82 0.81 5.81
C VAL A 45 12.29 -0.61 5.97
N GLY A 46 11.16 -0.73 6.65
CA GLY A 46 10.41 -1.98 6.73
C GLY A 46 9.15 -1.92 5.87
N ILE A 47 8.84 -3.03 5.19
CA ILE A 47 7.60 -3.16 4.42
C ILE A 47 6.69 -4.23 5.01
N ALA A 48 5.41 -3.89 5.15
CA ALA A 48 4.35 -4.78 5.60
C ALA A 48 3.39 -5.07 4.44
N LEU A 49 3.37 -6.31 3.97
CA LEU A 49 2.60 -6.77 2.82
C LEU A 49 1.27 -7.39 3.27
N GLY A 50 0.17 -6.84 2.76
CA GLY A 50 -1.17 -7.27 3.13
C GLY A 50 -1.57 -8.65 2.58
N GLY A 51 -2.64 -9.21 3.15
CA GLY A 51 -3.42 -10.27 2.53
C GLY A 51 -4.37 -9.72 1.46
N GLY A 52 -5.06 -10.59 0.72
CA GLY A 52 -6.04 -10.15 -0.28
C GLY A 52 -6.25 -11.07 -1.48
N GLY A 53 -5.83 -12.33 -1.39
CA GLY A 53 -5.92 -13.30 -2.48
C GLY A 53 -5.23 -12.80 -3.75
N ALA A 54 -5.85 -13.03 -4.91
CA ALA A 54 -5.29 -12.63 -6.20
C ALA A 54 -5.05 -11.11 -6.34
N ARG A 55 -5.76 -10.26 -5.59
CA ARG A 55 -5.55 -8.80 -5.66
C ARG A 55 -4.28 -8.35 -4.94
N GLY A 56 -3.81 -9.13 -3.96
CA GLY A 56 -2.61 -8.79 -3.19
C GLY A 56 -1.31 -8.80 -4.01
N PHE A 57 -1.32 -9.37 -5.22
CA PHE A 57 -0.17 -9.26 -6.14
C PHE A 57 0.12 -7.82 -6.60
N ALA A 58 -0.81 -6.88 -6.39
CA ALA A 58 -0.55 -5.45 -6.61
C ALA A 58 0.63 -4.93 -5.77
N GLU A 59 0.92 -5.55 -4.62
CA GLU A 59 2.05 -5.23 -3.74
C GLU A 59 3.42 -5.37 -4.44
N ILE A 60 3.51 -6.20 -5.49
CA ILE A 60 4.73 -6.33 -6.30
C ILE A 60 5.06 -5.00 -7.01
N GLY A 61 4.04 -4.24 -7.39
CA GLY A 61 4.22 -2.91 -7.98
C GLY A 61 4.89 -1.94 -7.00
N VAL A 62 4.57 -2.03 -5.71
CA VAL A 62 5.21 -1.23 -4.65
C VAL A 62 6.68 -1.60 -4.55
N LEU A 63 6.99 -2.90 -4.43
CA LEU A 63 8.38 -3.39 -4.40
C LEU A 63 9.19 -2.94 -5.63
N ARG A 64 8.56 -2.92 -6.81
CA ARG A 64 9.20 -2.49 -8.06
C ARG A 64 9.60 -1.03 -7.99
N VAL A 65 8.69 -0.16 -7.55
CA VAL A 65 8.98 1.28 -7.43
C VAL A 65 10.07 1.53 -6.39
N LEU A 66 10.04 0.84 -5.25
CA LEU A 66 11.10 0.96 -4.24
C LEU A 66 12.48 0.56 -4.81
N GLU A 67 12.56 -0.53 -5.56
CA GLU A 67 13.81 -0.97 -6.20
C GLU A 67 14.26 0.02 -7.29
N GLN A 68 13.35 0.56 -8.09
CA GLN A 68 13.64 1.57 -9.12
C GLN A 68 14.17 2.88 -8.53
N GLU A 69 13.57 3.33 -7.44
CA GLU A 69 13.98 4.53 -6.69
C GLU A 69 15.20 4.28 -5.77
N LYS A 70 15.76 3.06 -5.80
CA LYS A 70 16.91 2.65 -4.98
C LYS A 70 16.67 2.83 -3.48
N ILE A 71 15.43 2.65 -3.04
CA ILE A 71 15.06 2.66 -1.63
C ILE A 71 15.30 1.23 -1.09
N PRO A 72 16.30 1.02 -0.22
CA PRO A 72 16.60 -0.31 0.30
C PRO A 72 15.48 -0.77 1.22
N VAL A 73 15.08 -2.04 1.11
CA VAL A 73 14.14 -2.68 2.05
C VAL A 73 14.96 -3.51 3.03
N ASP A 74 14.97 -3.08 4.30
CA ASP A 74 15.76 -3.72 5.36
C ASP A 74 15.03 -4.88 6.04
N ILE A 75 13.70 -4.93 5.94
CA ILE A 75 12.87 -6.00 6.50
C ILE A 75 11.54 -6.11 5.76
N VAL A 76 11.07 -7.34 5.58
CA VAL A 76 9.78 -7.65 4.96
C VAL A 76 8.93 -8.46 5.91
N VAL A 77 7.68 -8.06 6.11
CA VAL A 77 6.69 -8.85 6.85
C VAL A 77 5.46 -9.01 5.97
N GLY A 78 4.82 -10.18 5.97
CA GLY A 78 3.64 -10.38 5.13
C GLY A 78 2.61 -11.33 5.72
N THR A 79 1.35 -11.15 5.29
CA THR A 79 0.19 -12.00 5.67
C THR A 79 -0.42 -12.67 4.43
N SER A 80 -0.69 -13.98 4.47
CA SER A 80 -1.30 -14.74 3.38
C SER A 80 -0.53 -14.59 2.05
N VAL A 81 -1.15 -14.04 0.99
CA VAL A 81 -0.47 -13.75 -0.29
C VAL A 81 0.71 -12.79 -0.12
N GLY A 82 0.63 -11.84 0.83
CA GLY A 82 1.74 -10.97 1.20
C GLY A 82 2.90 -11.76 1.81
N SER A 83 2.63 -12.83 2.57
CA SER A 83 3.68 -13.73 3.07
C SER A 83 4.38 -14.43 1.90
N LEU A 84 3.62 -14.93 0.92
CA LEU A 84 4.18 -15.59 -0.25
C LEU A 84 5.08 -14.66 -1.07
N ILE A 85 4.57 -13.47 -1.43
CA ILE A 85 5.33 -12.44 -2.15
C ILE A 85 6.58 -12.04 -1.35
N GLY A 86 6.41 -11.80 -0.06
CA GLY A 86 7.49 -11.40 0.84
C GLY A 86 8.58 -12.46 0.96
N ALA A 87 8.23 -13.75 1.02
CA ALA A 87 9.19 -14.84 1.10
C ALA A 87 10.07 -14.92 -0.16
N ILE A 88 9.45 -14.75 -1.34
CA ILE A 88 10.17 -14.77 -2.61
C ILE A 88 11.10 -13.57 -2.73
N TYR A 89 10.60 -12.38 -2.42
CA TYR A 89 11.42 -11.17 -2.44
C TYR A 89 12.57 -11.29 -1.43
N ALA A 90 12.30 -11.80 -0.23
CA ALA A 90 13.32 -11.94 0.81
C ALA A 90 14.41 -12.96 0.47
N ASP A 91 14.10 -14.00 -0.31
CA ASP A 91 15.07 -15.01 -0.74
C ASP A 91 16.16 -14.44 -1.65
N SER A 92 15.81 -13.52 -2.55
CA SER A 92 16.74 -12.98 -3.55
C SER A 92 17.07 -11.50 -3.40
N GLY A 93 16.24 -10.75 -2.69
CA GLY A 93 16.25 -9.30 -2.58
C GLY A 93 15.91 -8.60 -3.90
N ARG A 94 15.22 -9.25 -4.84
CA ARG A 94 14.89 -8.69 -6.16
C ARG A 94 13.40 -8.82 -6.46
N VAL A 95 12.80 -7.73 -6.93
CA VAL A 95 11.38 -7.71 -7.33
C VAL A 95 11.09 -8.63 -8.51
N LEU A 96 12.05 -8.80 -9.43
CA LEU A 96 11.89 -9.63 -10.63
C LEU A 96 11.51 -11.08 -10.30
N ASP A 97 12.01 -11.62 -9.18
CA ASP A 97 11.71 -13.00 -8.80
C ASP A 97 10.28 -13.11 -8.27
N ALA A 98 9.80 -12.10 -7.54
CA ALA A 98 8.40 -11.99 -7.14
C ALA A 98 7.44 -11.80 -8.33
N GLU A 99 7.86 -11.01 -9.32
CA GLU A 99 7.10 -10.79 -10.57
C GLU A 99 6.92 -12.08 -11.36
N PHE A 100 8.02 -12.79 -11.62
CA PHE A 100 7.97 -14.03 -12.39
C PHE A 100 7.03 -15.05 -11.76
N ILE A 101 7.10 -15.18 -10.43
CA ILE A 101 6.26 -16.11 -9.69
C ILE A 101 4.79 -15.69 -9.69
N SER A 102 4.48 -14.40 -9.63
CA SER A 102 3.09 -13.94 -9.73
C SER A 102 2.45 -14.31 -11.07
N ILE A 103 3.22 -14.31 -12.16
CA ILE A 103 2.76 -14.73 -13.49
C ILE A 103 2.52 -16.24 -13.49
N THR A 104 3.46 -17.04 -12.97
CA THR A 104 3.33 -18.50 -12.91
C THR A 104 2.14 -18.94 -12.07
N LEU A 105 1.96 -18.37 -10.88
CA LEU A 105 0.85 -18.71 -9.97
C LEU A 105 -0.52 -18.36 -10.54
N LYS A 106 -0.59 -17.33 -11.38
CA LYS A 106 -1.82 -16.93 -12.07
C LYS A 106 -2.17 -17.89 -13.22
N ASN A 107 -1.16 -18.44 -13.89
CA ASN A 107 -1.32 -19.38 -15.00
C ASN A 107 -1.60 -20.82 -14.53
N GLU A 108 -1.13 -21.20 -13.34
CA GLU A 108 -1.34 -22.55 -12.79
C GLU A 108 -2.67 -22.72 -12.01
N ASP A 109 -3.60 -21.77 -12.09
CA ASP A 109 -4.92 -21.78 -11.43
C ASP A 109 -4.89 -22.01 -9.89
N ILE A 110 -3.73 -21.90 -9.25
CA ILE A 110 -3.56 -22.13 -7.80
C ILE A 110 -4.40 -21.13 -6.98
N PHE A 111 -4.72 -19.97 -7.57
CA PHE A 111 -5.45 -18.87 -6.94
C PHE A 111 -6.72 -18.43 -7.71
N ASP A 112 -7.28 -19.29 -8.57
CA ASP A 112 -8.59 -18.99 -9.18
C ASP A 112 -9.59 -18.56 -8.08
N TYR A 113 -10.51 -17.66 -8.41
CA TYR A 113 -11.50 -17.11 -7.46
C TYR A 113 -12.29 -18.23 -6.77
N LYS A 114 -12.42 -19.38 -7.43
CA LYS A 114 -12.97 -20.62 -6.88
C LYS A 114 -12.09 -21.26 -5.80
N ALA A 115 -10.77 -21.29 -5.96
CA ALA A 115 -9.84 -21.78 -4.95
C ALA A 115 -9.88 -20.89 -3.70
N PHE A 116 -9.94 -19.56 -3.85
CA PHE A 116 -10.07 -18.64 -2.71
C PHE A 116 -11.45 -18.71 -2.03
N SER A 117 -12.54 -18.89 -2.80
CA SER A 117 -13.88 -19.18 -2.28
C SER A 117 -13.94 -20.55 -1.56
N PHE A 118 -13.07 -21.49 -1.96
CA PHE A 118 -12.90 -22.79 -1.33
C PHE A 118 -11.99 -22.75 -0.09
N PHE A 119 -11.00 -21.84 -0.04
CA PHE A 119 -10.22 -21.54 1.18
C PHE A 119 -11.11 -21.03 2.33
N SER A 120 -12.20 -20.32 2.03
CA SER A 120 -13.23 -19.97 3.02
C SER A 120 -14.12 -21.14 3.48
N GLY A 121 -13.94 -22.34 2.91
CA GLY A 121 -14.79 -23.52 3.11
C GLY A 121 -14.04 -24.82 3.37
N GLY A 122 -12.92 -24.79 4.11
CA GLY A 122 -12.32 -25.97 4.76
C GLY A 122 -11.63 -26.97 3.84
N PHE A 123 -10.34 -27.23 4.10
CA PHE A 123 -9.45 -28.18 3.39
C PHE A 123 -8.92 -27.74 2.03
N VAL A 124 -8.17 -26.63 2.01
CA VAL A 124 -7.10 -26.53 1.01
C VAL A 124 -5.85 -27.20 1.55
N THR A 125 -5.48 -28.32 0.94
CA THR A 125 -4.24 -29.04 1.25
C THR A 125 -3.05 -28.15 0.91
N GLY A 126 -2.33 -27.69 1.94
CA GLY A 126 -1.15 -26.83 1.81
C GLY A 126 0.03 -27.45 1.05
N GLU A 127 -0.04 -28.74 0.69
CA GLU A 127 0.98 -29.49 -0.05
C GLU A 127 1.40 -28.80 -1.35
N LYS A 128 0.44 -28.29 -2.15
CA LYS A 128 0.77 -27.63 -3.43
C LYS A 128 1.58 -26.37 -3.22
N LEU A 129 1.16 -25.53 -2.26
CA LEU A 129 1.88 -24.31 -1.91
C LEU A 129 3.27 -24.64 -1.34
N ARG A 130 3.37 -25.66 -0.48
CA ARG A 130 4.64 -26.13 0.06
C ARG A 130 5.57 -26.60 -1.05
N SER A 131 5.08 -27.42 -1.98
CA SER A 131 5.86 -27.90 -3.11
C SER A 131 6.32 -26.74 -3.98
N PHE A 132 5.42 -25.79 -4.26
CA PHE A 132 5.73 -24.58 -5.00
C PHE A 132 6.89 -23.79 -4.36
N LEU A 133 6.80 -23.53 -3.05
CA LEU A 133 7.85 -22.84 -2.28
C LEU A 133 9.16 -23.65 -2.28
N ASN A 134 9.08 -24.96 -2.14
CA ASN A 134 10.26 -25.83 -2.17
C ASN A 134 10.96 -25.87 -3.54
N THR A 135 10.23 -25.65 -4.63
CA THR A 135 10.83 -25.60 -5.97
C THR A 135 11.43 -24.24 -6.27
N HIS A 136 10.85 -23.15 -5.76
CA HIS A 136 11.21 -21.79 -6.18
C HIS A 136 12.10 -21.02 -5.21
N LEU A 137 12.06 -21.35 -3.91
CA LEU A 137 12.93 -20.70 -2.91
C LEU A 137 14.29 -21.40 -2.83
N ARG A 138 15.36 -20.62 -2.81
CA ARG A 138 16.72 -21.12 -2.60
C ARG A 138 16.92 -21.47 -1.13
N ASN A 139 16.49 -20.61 -0.22
CA ASN A 139 16.57 -20.81 1.21
C ASN A 139 15.32 -21.51 1.76
N LYS A 140 15.50 -22.60 2.51
CA LYS A 140 14.40 -23.36 3.13
C LYS A 140 14.01 -22.84 4.51
N ASN A 141 14.96 -22.23 5.21
CA ASN A 141 14.72 -21.67 6.51
C ASN A 141 14.69 -20.14 6.43
N ILE A 142 13.81 -19.53 7.22
CA ILE A 142 13.54 -18.09 7.22
C ILE A 142 14.77 -17.30 7.67
N GLU A 143 15.57 -17.84 8.60
CA GLU A 143 16.79 -17.20 9.08
C GLU A 143 17.88 -17.04 8.03
N ASN A 144 17.80 -17.78 6.93
CA ASN A 144 18.78 -17.75 5.84
C ASN A 144 18.35 -16.83 4.67
N MET A 145 17.21 -16.15 4.79
CA MET A 145 16.75 -15.22 3.78
C MET A 145 17.72 -14.04 3.63
N LYS A 146 17.88 -13.55 2.41
CA LYS A 146 18.77 -12.43 2.11
C LYS A 146 18.30 -11.12 2.76
N VAL A 147 16.99 -10.91 2.77
CA VAL A 147 16.35 -9.81 3.51
C VAL A 147 15.64 -10.40 4.72
N PRO A 148 15.81 -9.84 5.94
CA PRO A 148 15.06 -10.26 7.11
C PRO A 148 13.55 -10.36 6.83
N TYR A 149 12.96 -11.50 7.16
CA TYR A 149 11.60 -11.85 6.76
C TYR A 149 10.74 -12.36 7.92
N GLY A 150 9.48 -11.90 7.98
CA GLY A 150 8.46 -12.40 8.89
C GLY A 150 7.21 -12.86 8.14
N ALA A 151 6.81 -14.11 8.34
CA ALA A 151 5.51 -14.62 7.89
C ALA A 151 4.49 -14.54 9.04
N VAL A 152 3.35 -13.90 8.79
CA VAL A 152 2.22 -13.87 9.74
C VAL A 152 1.19 -14.91 9.34
N ALA A 153 0.90 -15.84 10.26
CA ALA A 153 -0.15 -16.84 10.16
C ALA A 153 -1.18 -16.62 11.27
N VAL A 154 -2.47 -16.82 10.97
CA VAL A 154 -3.61 -16.68 11.89
C VAL A 154 -4.52 -17.89 11.80
#